data_AF-A0A968J4S7-F1
#
_entry.id   AF-A0A968J4S7-F1
#
_cell.length_a   1.000
_cell.length_b   1.000
_cell.length_c   1.000
_cell.angle_alpha   90.00
_cell.angle_beta   90.00
_cell.angle_gamma   90.00
#
_symmetry.space_group_name_H-M   'P 1'
#
loop_
_entity.id
_entity.type
_entity.pdbx_description
1 polymer ?
#
loop_
_entity_poly.entity_id
_entity_poly.type
_entity_poly.pdbx_seq_one_letter_code
_entity_poly.pdbx_strand_id
1 'polypeptide(L)'
;MPDDPGETGKETLAGIDADGDGVRDDVQRYIFRVYVDDDLKRKAMLQFAKSMLEEIMVANQRDPELSREKFILNSNDQLCAISIFDDIDEYFYEAKNLEVSIFNTRERIEADLLAGRNISGQFFSFESPGTELCRF
;
A
#
# COMPACT_ATOMS: atom_id res chain seq x y z
N MET A 1 5.58 2.60 17.75
CA MET A 1 4.97 1.45 17.08
C MET A 1 3.81 1.00 17.94
N PRO A 2 2.59 1.01 17.40
CA PRO A 2 1.38 0.56 18.07
C PRO A 2 1.44 -0.94 18.38
N ASP A 3 0.59 -1.37 19.31
CA ASP A 3 0.44 -2.78 19.66
C ASP A 3 -0.15 -3.58 18.49
N ASP A 4 0.09 -4.89 18.46
CA ASP A 4 -0.49 -5.75 17.41
C ASP A 4 -2.01 -5.88 17.64
N PRO A 5 -2.87 -5.45 16.69
CA PRO A 5 -4.30 -5.54 16.85
C PRO A 5 -4.85 -6.97 16.73
N GLY A 6 -4.03 -7.93 16.28
CA GLY A 6 -4.41 -9.34 16.15
C GLY A 6 -5.67 -9.55 15.29
N GLU A 7 -6.56 -10.42 15.75
CA GLU A 7 -7.82 -10.70 15.03
C GLU A 7 -8.79 -9.51 15.00
N THR A 8 -8.76 -8.63 16.01
CA THR A 8 -9.58 -7.41 16.00
C THR A 8 -9.20 -6.49 14.84
N GLY A 9 -7.92 -6.47 14.46
CA GLY A 9 -7.42 -5.73 13.29
C GLY A 9 -7.96 -6.24 11.94
N LYS A 10 -8.62 -7.40 11.92
CA LYS A 10 -9.18 -8.03 10.71
C LYS A 10 -10.70 -7.90 10.59
N GLU A 11 -11.38 -7.36 11.60
CA GLU A 11 -12.84 -7.27 11.63
C GLU A 11 -13.43 -6.30 10.59
N THR A 12 -12.62 -5.37 10.07
CA THR A 12 -13.05 -4.38 9.09
C THR A 12 -12.08 -4.28 7.91
N LEU A 13 -12.58 -3.75 6.79
CA LEU A 13 -11.75 -3.46 5.61
C LEU A 13 -10.57 -2.55 5.97
N ALA A 14 -10.85 -1.47 6.71
CA ALA A 14 -9.86 -0.48 7.15
C ALA A 14 -8.86 -1.04 8.16
N GLY A 15 -9.29 -1.98 9.02
CA GLY A 15 -8.51 -2.47 10.15
C GLY A 15 -8.33 -1.43 11.25
N ILE A 16 -7.27 -1.58 12.05
CA ILE A 16 -6.90 -0.66 13.14
C ILE A 16 -5.65 0.11 12.72
N ASP A 17 -5.74 1.43 12.82
CA ASP A 17 -4.66 2.41 12.69
C ASP A 17 -4.76 3.29 13.95
N ALA A 18 -4.01 2.94 15.00
CA ALA A 18 -4.16 3.53 16.32
C ALA A 18 -3.47 4.89 16.46
N ASP A 19 -2.41 5.13 15.67
CA ASP A 19 -1.66 6.38 15.68
C ASP A 19 -2.09 7.36 14.56
N GLY A 20 -2.96 6.92 13.66
CA GLY A 20 -3.60 7.75 12.63
C GLY A 20 -2.66 8.14 11.51
N ASP A 21 -1.58 7.38 11.28
CA ASP A 21 -0.59 7.68 10.24
C ASP A 21 -1.06 7.25 8.83
N GLY A 22 -2.19 6.52 8.76
CA GLY A 22 -2.81 6.01 7.54
C GLY A 22 -2.35 4.60 7.17
N VAL A 23 -1.51 3.95 7.99
CA VAL A 23 -1.08 2.58 7.84
C VAL A 23 -1.67 1.76 8.97
N ARG A 24 -2.21 0.58 8.65
CA ARG A 24 -2.71 -0.31 9.70
C ARG A 24 -1.59 -0.78 10.61
N ASP A 25 -1.88 -0.89 11.90
CA ASP A 25 -0.92 -1.29 12.92
C ASP A 25 -0.23 -2.63 12.56
N ASP A 26 -0.98 -3.62 12.05
CA ASP A 26 -0.43 -4.93 11.65
C ASP A 26 0.62 -4.80 10.52
N VAL A 27 0.34 -3.94 9.54
CA VAL A 27 1.22 -3.66 8.40
C VAL A 27 2.42 -2.81 8.81
N GLN A 28 2.20 -1.78 9.62
CA GLN A 28 3.27 -0.92 10.13
C GLN A 28 4.28 -1.76 10.93
N ARG A 29 3.80 -2.66 11.80
CA ARG A 29 4.64 -3.61 12.56
C ARG A 29 5.41 -4.56 11.63
N TYR A 30 4.75 -5.09 10.59
CA TYR A 30 5.41 -5.92 9.58
C TYR A 30 6.59 -5.17 8.94
N ILE A 31 6.36 -3.95 8.45
CA ILE A 31 7.38 -3.13 7.77
C ILE A 31 8.54 -2.80 8.72
N PHE A 32 8.25 -2.39 9.97
CA PHE A 32 9.30 -2.07 10.95
C PHE A 32 10.17 -3.28 11.30
N ARG A 33 9.60 -4.49 11.28
CA ARG A 33 10.33 -5.75 11.53
C ARG A 33 11.18 -6.18 10.32
N VAL A 34 10.74 -5.91 9.10
CA VAL A 34 11.50 -6.25 7.89
C VAL A 34 12.66 -5.28 7.69
N TYR A 35 12.42 -3.98 7.87
CA TYR A 35 13.40 -2.91 7.63
C TYR A 35 13.92 -2.30 8.93
N VAL A 36 14.43 -3.14 9.84
CA VAL A 36 14.91 -2.70 11.17
C VAL A 36 16.06 -1.70 11.07
N ASP A 37 16.95 -1.90 10.10
CA ASP A 37 18.18 -1.12 9.93
C ASP A 37 18.17 -0.22 8.67
N ASP A 38 17.04 -0.15 7.97
CA ASP A 38 16.89 0.65 6.74
C ASP A 38 15.69 1.61 6.84
N ASP A 39 15.97 2.83 7.30
CA ASP A 39 14.95 3.88 7.47
C ASP A 39 14.34 4.33 6.13
N LEU A 40 15.11 4.32 5.04
CA LEU A 40 14.61 4.74 3.73
C LEU A 40 13.65 3.71 3.15
N LYS A 41 14.02 2.41 3.14
CA LYS A 41 13.11 1.34 2.72
C LYS A 41 11.86 1.31 3.60
N ARG A 42 12.02 1.51 4.92
CA ARG A 42 10.88 1.61 5.84
C ARG A 42 9.91 2.71 5.44
N LYS A 43 10.38 3.94 5.22
CA LYS A 43 9.53 5.07 4.84
C LYS A 43 8.86 4.87 3.48
N ALA A 44 9.60 4.35 2.50
CA ALA A 44 9.04 4.07 1.18
C ALA A 44 7.96 2.99 1.22
N MET A 45 8.17 1.92 1.97
CA MET A 45 7.19 0.84 2.12
C MET A 45 5.98 1.27 2.95
N LEU A 46 6.13 2.19 3.91
CA LEU A 46 5.00 2.81 4.62
C LEU A 46 4.16 3.69 3.68
N GLN A 47 4.81 4.51 2.86
CA GLN A 47 4.13 5.35 1.85
C GLN A 47 3.35 4.47 0.86
N PHE A 48 3.97 3.40 0.34
CA PHE A 48 3.31 2.46 -0.57
C PHE A 48 2.17 1.69 0.11
N ALA A 49 2.36 1.20 1.33
CA ALA A 49 1.30 0.52 2.08
C ALA A 49 0.08 1.40 2.32
N LYS A 50 0.30 2.68 2.61
CA LYS A 50 -0.76 3.66 2.81
C LYS A 50 -1.62 3.82 1.55
N SER A 51 -1.01 4.04 0.40
CA SER A 51 -1.78 4.25 -0.84
C SER A 51 -2.46 2.98 -1.36
N MET A 52 -1.87 1.80 -1.15
CA MET A 52 -2.57 0.53 -1.39
C MET A 52 -3.85 0.41 -0.54
N LEU A 53 -3.79 0.80 0.74
CA LEU A 53 -4.98 0.81 1.59
C LEU A 53 -6.00 1.84 1.11
N GLU A 54 -5.57 3.06 0.77
CA GLU A 54 -6.46 4.10 0.24
C GLU A 54 -7.18 3.65 -1.04
N GLU A 55 -6.52 2.92 -1.93
CA GLU A 55 -7.11 2.40 -3.16
C GLU A 55 -8.25 1.42 -2.89
N ILE A 56 -8.04 0.42 -2.03
CA ILE A 56 -9.10 -0.55 -1.73
C ILE A 56 -10.25 0.06 -0.92
N MET A 57 -9.99 1.11 -0.13
CA MET A 57 -11.01 1.80 0.67
C MET A 57 -12.02 2.58 -0.18
N VAL A 58 -11.66 2.95 -1.41
CA VAL A 58 -12.57 3.65 -2.34
C VAL A 58 -13.24 2.71 -3.34
N ALA A 59 -12.86 1.43 -3.39
CA ALA A 59 -13.27 0.49 -4.43
C ALA A 59 -14.81 0.36 -4.59
N ASN A 60 -15.57 0.43 -3.50
CA ASN A 60 -17.04 0.29 -3.54
C ASN A 60 -17.81 1.62 -3.63
N GLN A 61 -17.12 2.77 -3.72
CA GLN A 61 -17.77 4.10 -3.71
C GLN A 61 -18.42 4.46 -5.05
N ARG A 62 -18.18 3.68 -6.11
CA ARG A 62 -18.68 3.93 -7.49
C ARG A 62 -18.34 5.32 -8.01
N ASP A 63 -17.15 5.79 -7.65
CA ASP A 63 -16.57 7.05 -8.12
C ASP A 63 -15.36 6.73 -9.01
N PRO A 64 -15.51 6.82 -10.34
CA PRO A 64 -14.42 6.53 -11.27
C PRO A 64 -13.26 7.51 -11.18
N GLU A 65 -13.52 8.78 -10.86
CA GLU A 65 -12.48 9.81 -10.75
C GLU A 65 -11.64 9.58 -9.50
N LEU A 66 -12.29 9.30 -8.36
CA LEU A 66 -11.61 8.95 -7.13
C LEU A 66 -10.83 7.63 -7.24
N SER A 67 -11.41 6.61 -7.89
CA SER A 67 -10.71 5.34 -8.14
C SER A 67 -9.46 5.56 -8.98
N ARG A 68 -9.56 6.41 -10.02
CA ARG A 68 -8.43 6.77 -10.87
C ARG A 68 -7.36 7.55 -10.10
N GLU A 69 -7.77 8.51 -9.27
CA GLU A 69 -6.86 9.28 -8.41
C GLU A 69 -6.06 8.36 -7.49
N LYS A 70 -6.73 7.44 -6.78
CA LYS A 70 -6.06 6.52 -5.84
C LYS A 70 -5.15 5.52 -6.53
N PHE A 71 -5.53 5.01 -7.70
CA PHE A 71 -4.65 4.15 -8.49
C PHE A 71 -3.37 4.88 -8.95
N ILE A 72 -3.48 6.13 -9.40
CA ILE A 72 -2.31 6.93 -9.80
C ILE A 72 -1.42 7.20 -8.58
N LEU A 73 -2.02 7.54 -7.43
CA LEU A 73 -1.29 7.74 -6.19
C LEU A 73 -0.50 6.47 -5.79
N ASN A 74 -1.18 5.32 -5.78
CA ASN A 74 -0.56 4.04 -5.47
C ASN A 74 0.58 3.70 -6.44
N SER A 75 0.36 3.89 -7.74
CA SER A 75 1.40 3.70 -8.76
C SER A 75 2.62 4.59 -8.55
N ASN A 76 2.43 5.86 -8.18
CA ASN A 76 3.54 6.78 -7.91
C ASN A 76 4.31 6.40 -6.65
N ASP A 77 3.61 5.98 -5.60
CA ASP A 77 4.24 5.52 -4.36
C ASP A 77 5.01 4.21 -4.58
N GLN A 78 4.49 3.34 -5.46
CA GLN A 78 5.19 2.16 -5.94
C GLN A 78 6.51 2.52 -6.64
N LEU A 79 6.47 3.53 -7.53
CA LEU A 79 7.65 4.01 -8.25
C LEU A 79 8.67 4.69 -7.33
N CYS A 80 8.22 5.39 -6.29
CA CYS A 80 9.10 5.83 -5.19
C CYS A 80 9.76 4.63 -4.53
N ALA A 81 9.00 3.61 -4.13
CA ALA A 81 9.56 2.41 -3.50
C ALA A 81 10.60 1.74 -4.41
N ILE A 82 10.30 1.53 -5.69
CA ILE A 82 11.27 0.98 -6.67
C ILE A 82 12.57 1.79 -6.68
N SER A 83 12.51 3.13 -6.57
CA SER A 83 13.69 3.99 -6.60
C SER A 83 14.61 3.86 -5.37
N ILE A 84 14.09 3.33 -4.26
CA ILE A 84 14.82 3.17 -3.01
C ILE A 84 15.53 1.81 -2.93
N PHE A 85 15.08 0.81 -3.69
CA PHE A 85 15.72 -0.50 -3.71
C PHE A 85 16.81 -0.53 -4.79
N ASP A 86 17.99 -1.01 -4.41
CA ASP A 86 19.12 -1.16 -5.33
C ASP A 86 18.90 -2.32 -6.33
N ASP A 87 18.10 -3.31 -5.93
CA ASP A 87 17.76 -4.50 -6.72
C ASP A 87 16.25 -4.57 -6.96
N ILE A 88 15.86 -4.61 -8.23
CA ILE A 88 14.45 -4.66 -8.63
C ILE A 88 13.80 -6.00 -8.25
N ASP A 89 14.56 -7.10 -8.23
CA ASP A 89 14.04 -8.41 -7.83
C ASP A 89 13.79 -8.47 -6.32
N GLU A 90 14.65 -7.81 -5.52
CA GLU A 90 14.42 -7.60 -4.08
C GLU A 90 13.12 -6.81 -3.88
N TYR A 91 12.95 -5.70 -4.60
CA TYR A 91 11.74 -4.90 -4.54
C TYR A 91 10.48 -5.74 -4.86
N PHE A 92 10.46 -6.49 -5.96
CA PHE A 92 9.29 -7.27 -6.33
C PHE A 92 8.96 -8.36 -5.30
N TYR A 93 9.98 -8.97 -4.71
CA TYR A 93 9.81 -9.94 -3.62
C TYR A 93 9.17 -9.28 -2.39
N GLU A 94 9.65 -8.11 -1.99
CA GLU A 94 9.17 -7.38 -0.83
C GLU A 94 7.78 -6.76 -1.03
N ALA A 95 7.50 -6.22 -2.22
CA ALA A 95 6.18 -5.72 -2.58
C ALA A 95 5.11 -6.82 -2.49
N LYS A 96 5.43 -8.04 -2.93
CA LYS A 96 4.53 -9.19 -2.80
C LYS A 96 4.29 -9.58 -1.34
N ASN A 97 5.30 -9.54 -0.48
CA ASN A 97 5.12 -9.83 0.94
C ASN A 97 4.30 -8.74 1.65
N LEU A 98 4.46 -7.48 1.22
CA LEU A 98 3.63 -6.38 1.66
C LEU A 98 2.17 -6.58 1.22
N GLU A 99 1.90 -6.91 -0.04
CA GLU A 99 0.55 -7.25 -0.54
C GLU A 99 -0.11 -8.34 0.30
N VAL A 100 0.61 -9.42 0.63
CA VAL A 100 0.08 -10.50 1.49
C VAL A 100 -0.28 -9.97 2.88
N SER A 101 0.51 -9.05 3.42
CA SER A 101 0.24 -8.42 4.72
C SER A 101 -0.95 -7.46 4.65
N ILE A 102 -1.11 -6.73 3.54
CA ILE A 102 -2.21 -5.80 3.32
C ILE A 102 -3.52 -6.53 3.05
N PHE A 103 -3.53 -7.57 2.21
CA PHE A 103 -4.73 -8.29 1.77
C PHE A 103 -4.95 -9.61 2.53
N ASN A 104 -4.71 -9.58 3.85
CA ASN A 104 -4.75 -10.74 4.74
C ASN A 104 -6.16 -11.17 5.19
N THR A 105 -7.22 -10.65 4.57
CA THR A 105 -8.62 -11.09 4.77
C THR A 105 -9.35 -11.23 3.44
N ARG A 106 -10.46 -11.98 3.44
CA ARG A 106 -11.27 -12.17 2.23
C ARG A 106 -11.85 -10.86 1.73
N GLU A 107 -12.35 -10.01 2.63
CA GLU A 107 -12.94 -8.72 2.32
C GLU A 107 -11.93 -7.78 1.64
N ARG A 108 -10.67 -7.82 2.09
CA ARG A 108 -9.58 -7.02 1.50
C ARG A 108 -9.21 -7.51 0.11
N ILE A 109 -9.15 -8.83 -0.12
CA ILE A 109 -8.94 -9.42 -1.45
C ILE A 109 -10.09 -9.06 -2.39
N GLU A 110 -11.34 -9.15 -1.92
CA GLU A 110 -12.51 -8.79 -2.73
C GLU A 110 -12.52 -7.29 -3.11
N ALA A 111 -12.06 -6.42 -2.19
CA ALA A 111 -11.90 -4.99 -2.44
C ALA A 111 -10.78 -4.68 -3.44
N ASP A 112 -9.63 -5.35 -3.33
CA ASP A 112 -8.53 -5.25 -4.30
C ASP A 112 -8.98 -5.66 -5.72
N LEU A 113 -9.67 -6.80 -5.84
CA LEU A 113 -10.25 -7.22 -7.11
C LEU A 113 -11.27 -6.22 -7.67
N LEU A 114 -11.98 -5.50 -6.81
CA LEU A 114 -12.92 -4.45 -7.23
C LEU A 114 -12.18 -3.18 -7.67
N ALA A 115 -11.12 -2.77 -6.96
CA ALA A 115 -10.27 -1.66 -7.36
C ALA A 115 -9.69 -1.88 -8.77
N GLY A 116 -9.13 -3.07 -9.02
CA GLY A 116 -8.62 -3.44 -10.34
C GLY A 116 -9.69 -3.43 -11.44
N ARG A 117 -10.94 -3.78 -11.12
CA ARG A 117 -12.06 -3.66 -12.07
C ARG A 117 -12.42 -2.21 -12.38
N ASN A 118 -12.36 -1.30 -11.40
CA ASN A 118 -12.73 0.11 -11.57
C ASN A 118 -11.80 0.86 -12.54
N ILE A 119 -10.55 0.41 -12.66
CA ILE A 119 -9.54 0.98 -13.57
C ILE A 119 -9.39 0.20 -14.89
N SER A 120 -10.09 -0.93 -15.03
CA SER A 120 -9.93 -1.82 -16.18
C SER A 120 -10.28 -1.10 -17.50
N GLY A 121 -9.41 -1.23 -18.49
CA GLY A 121 -9.56 -0.59 -19.80
C GLY A 121 -9.16 0.89 -19.86
N GLN A 122 -8.71 1.49 -18.75
CA GLN A 122 -8.12 2.82 -18.76
C GLN A 122 -6.64 2.78 -19.17
N PHE A 123 -6.17 3.89 -19.75
CA PHE A 123 -4.76 4.09 -20.09
C PHE A 123 -4.12 5.11 -19.14
N PHE A 124 -2.88 4.83 -18.77
CA PHE A 124 -2.09 5.63 -17.83
C PHE A 124 -0.69 5.83 -18.39
N SER A 125 -0.13 7.00 -18.11
CA SER A 125 1.27 7.33 -18.35
C SER A 125 1.90 7.63 -17.00
N PHE A 126 2.98 6.93 -16.69
CA PHE A 126 3.71 7.12 -15.44
C PHE A 126 5.11 7.63 -15.71
N GLU A 127 5.68 8.33 -14.74
CA GLU A 127 7.08 8.74 -14.76
C GLU A 127 8.00 7.53 -14.53
N SER A 128 9.29 7.71 -14.79
CA SER A 128 10.29 6.72 -14.39
C SER A 128 10.35 6.62 -12.86
N PRO A 129 10.75 5.48 -12.28
CA PRO A 129 11.05 5.40 -10.86
C PRO A 129 12.03 6.51 -10.45
N GLY A 130 11.71 7.22 -9.38
CA GLY A 130 12.50 8.37 -8.93
C GLY A 130 12.13 8.82 -7.52
N THR A 131 13.12 9.35 -6.80
CA THR A 131 12.98 9.81 -5.42
C THR A 131 12.10 11.05 -5.28
N GLU A 132 11.85 11.77 -6.38
CA GLU A 132 10.92 12.89 -6.47
C GLU A 132 9.46 12.48 -6.20
N LEU A 133 9.14 11.19 -6.34
CA LEU A 133 7.83 10.62 -6.01
C LEU A 133 7.73 10.26 -4.51
N CYS A 134 8.83 10.32 -3.76
CA CYS A 134 8.87 10.06 -2.32
C CYS A 134 8.44 11.31 -1.54
N ARG A 135 7.50 11.12 -0.59
CA ARG A 135 6.78 12.20 0.12
C ARG A 135 7.12 12.27 1.61
N PHE A 136 8.29 11.78 1.99
CA PHE A 136 8.77 11.66 3.38
C PHE A 136 10.13 12.32 3.62
#